data_AF-A0A3D5EJ15-F1
#
_entry.id   AF-A0A3D5EJ15-F1
#
_cell.length_a   1.000
_cell.length_b   1.000
_cell.length_c   1.000
_cell.angle_alpha   90.00
_cell.angle_beta   90.00
_cell.angle_gamma   90.00
#
_symmetry.space_group_name_H-M   'P 1'
#
loop_
_entity.id
_entity.type
_entity.pdbx_description
1 polymer ?
#
loop_
_entity_poly.entity_id
_entity_poly.type
_entity_poly.pdbx_seq_one_letter_code
_entity_poly.pdbx_strand_id
1 'polypeptide(L)'
;LYFTEESFDDFYYGKGSTYPDVNGGVGILFEQASSRGHLQETINGPLSFPFTIKNQLLTSLSTFQAAIDNRTDLLDYQAKFYNKAIDLAGDEDFKGYVVKGGADTSRMQYFLDLLKQHQINAYVLEEPLKVNGQSFSEKSYYVPLAQPQFRLIKAIFSEQQRFVDNTFYDVSGWTLAHAFNLEFAKVSSNWGLNVAKEPWQQPVKSSYAALPQSYAYAFKWDDYLAPKMLNSLLEQGVKARVALSPLTAKTPMGEVAFEPGSILVPAGLQTDSNWVSYLNQAQNEFGIEITPISSGLTVKGADLGSRSMAVVKAPKVLLVGGEGSSQYELGEVWYYLDRFVGTAPSIVEMQRLDDIDLENYSHIILAHGNYNRLDDATKVAIKSWVRKGGVIWGHKGGAKFLADQQLLKANYLSRRDVASAFDTTGLTYADKDDLAGRQRIAGAIFNTSVDLSHPLTYSLNRNTLPVFKNSTWLLEKSDAPFVNVLTYTDKPLLAGFTDDVNVEQVAGAAGLIAHSYGKGSVIGMTDNPVFRGYWYGTSRLLSNALFFGNAFYASAD
;
A
#
# COMPACT_ATOMS: atom_id res chain seq x y z
N LEU A 1 -23.85 -32.19 -7.70
CA LEU A 1 -23.54 -31.51 -8.98
C LEU A 1 -22.32 -30.64 -8.73
N TYR A 2 -21.41 -30.58 -9.69
CA TYR A 2 -20.26 -29.67 -9.69
C TYR A 2 -20.15 -29.05 -11.08
N PHE A 3 -19.53 -27.88 -11.18
CA PHE A 3 -19.17 -27.22 -12.43
C PHE A 3 -17.70 -26.78 -12.33
N THR A 4 -17.04 -26.61 -13.48
CA THR A 4 -15.62 -26.24 -13.58
C THR A 4 -15.44 -25.28 -14.75
N GLU A 5 -14.44 -24.40 -14.67
CA GLU A 5 -14.03 -23.50 -15.78
C GLU A 5 -15.03 -22.39 -16.18
N GLU A 6 -16.04 -22.09 -15.36
CA GLU A 6 -17.09 -21.11 -15.74
C GLU A 6 -16.83 -19.66 -15.29
N SER A 7 -16.35 -19.42 -14.05
CA SER A 7 -16.39 -18.07 -13.45
C SER A 7 -15.13 -17.62 -12.70
N PHE A 8 -14.15 -18.50 -12.51
CA PHE A 8 -12.97 -18.21 -11.69
C PHE A 8 -11.70 -18.29 -12.54
N ASP A 9 -10.94 -17.19 -12.56
CA ASP A 9 -9.58 -17.17 -13.08
C ASP A 9 -8.59 -17.74 -12.04
N ASP A 10 -7.59 -18.46 -12.53
CA ASP A 10 -6.44 -18.93 -11.77
C ASP A 10 -5.18 -18.13 -12.14
N PHE A 11 -5.27 -16.80 -12.02
CA PHE A 11 -4.19 -15.89 -12.41
C PHE A 11 -3.43 -15.27 -11.22
N TYR A 12 -4.14 -14.88 -10.16
CA TYR A 12 -3.54 -14.14 -9.05
C TYR A 12 -2.95 -15.07 -7.97
N TYR A 13 -1.62 -15.11 -7.86
CA TYR A 13 -0.90 -15.95 -6.87
C TYR A 13 -1.05 -15.52 -5.40
N GLY A 14 -1.85 -14.50 -5.09
CA GLY A 14 -2.31 -14.28 -3.70
C GLY A 14 -3.46 -15.21 -3.30
N LYS A 15 -4.02 -15.98 -4.23
CA LYS A 15 -5.02 -17.03 -3.95
C LYS A 15 -4.31 -18.36 -3.65
N GLY A 16 -4.81 -19.07 -2.65
CA GLY A 16 -4.26 -20.37 -2.25
C GLY A 16 -4.40 -21.47 -3.30
N SER A 17 -5.36 -21.35 -4.23
CA SER A 17 -5.50 -22.27 -5.36
C SER A 17 -4.46 -22.02 -6.46
N THR A 18 -4.08 -20.77 -6.70
CA THR A 18 -3.16 -20.44 -7.79
C THR A 18 -1.69 -20.55 -7.38
N TYR A 19 -1.38 -20.27 -6.11
CA TYR A 19 0.00 -20.24 -5.62
C TYR A 19 0.77 -21.58 -5.74
N PRO A 20 0.16 -22.77 -5.59
CA PRO A 20 0.83 -24.04 -5.86
C PRO A 20 1.34 -24.16 -7.30
N ASP A 21 0.60 -23.65 -8.29
CA ASP A 21 0.90 -23.85 -9.71
C ASP A 21 2.20 -23.15 -10.13
N VAL A 22 2.47 -21.96 -9.57
CA VAL A 22 3.75 -21.26 -9.80
C VAL A 22 4.93 -21.92 -9.10
N ASN A 23 4.69 -22.91 -8.23
CA ASN A 23 5.70 -23.69 -7.52
C ASN A 23 5.77 -25.16 -7.99
N GLY A 24 5.19 -25.48 -9.15
CA GLY A 24 5.19 -26.84 -9.70
C GLY A 24 4.30 -27.81 -8.92
N GLY A 25 3.31 -27.31 -8.20
CA GLY A 25 2.20 -28.07 -7.65
C GLY A 25 0.96 -28.00 -8.55
N VAL A 26 -0.12 -28.60 -8.08
CA VAL A 26 -1.46 -28.49 -8.68
C VAL A 26 -2.40 -28.00 -7.60
N GLY A 27 -2.89 -26.78 -7.74
CA GLY A 27 -3.89 -26.23 -6.87
C GLY A 27 -5.30 -26.48 -7.39
N ILE A 28 -6.21 -26.85 -6.50
CA ILE A 28 -7.62 -27.07 -6.83
C ILE A 28 -8.46 -26.39 -5.76
N LEU A 29 -9.31 -25.45 -6.18
CA LEU A 29 -10.29 -24.84 -5.30
C LEU A 29 -11.56 -25.71 -5.24
N PHE A 30 -11.86 -26.25 -4.07
CA PHE A 30 -13.14 -26.90 -3.80
C PHE A 30 -14.06 -25.96 -3.03
N GLU A 31 -15.08 -25.42 -3.69
CA GLU A 31 -16.08 -24.58 -3.04
C GLU A 31 -17.23 -25.42 -2.46
N GLN A 32 -17.50 -25.22 -1.17
CA GLN A 32 -18.65 -25.78 -0.48
C GLN A 32 -19.74 -24.72 -0.36
N ALA A 33 -20.96 -25.06 -0.80
CA ALA A 33 -22.13 -24.25 -0.52
C ALA A 33 -22.27 -23.99 0.99
N SER A 34 -22.39 -22.73 1.38
CA SER A 34 -22.45 -22.33 2.79
C SER A 34 -23.85 -22.60 3.36
N SER A 35 -23.90 -23.24 4.53
CA SER A 35 -25.12 -23.43 5.33
C SER A 35 -25.47 -22.22 6.20
N ARG A 36 -24.57 -21.23 6.31
CA ARG A 36 -24.71 -19.96 7.08
C ARG A 36 -25.44 -20.08 8.44
N GLY A 37 -25.30 -21.21 9.12
CA GLY A 37 -26.08 -21.57 10.30
C GLY A 37 -26.25 -23.09 10.42
N HIS A 38 -27.14 -23.55 11.30
CA HIS A 38 -27.35 -24.99 11.54
C HIS A 38 -28.08 -25.71 10.40
N LEU A 39 -29.08 -25.05 9.80
CA LEU A 39 -29.87 -25.54 8.68
C LEU A 39 -30.33 -24.35 7.85
N GLN A 40 -30.14 -24.40 6.55
CA GLN A 40 -30.55 -23.36 5.62
C GLN A 40 -31.37 -23.93 4.48
N GLU A 41 -32.50 -23.30 4.17
CA GLU A 41 -33.27 -23.64 2.99
C GLU A 41 -32.54 -23.13 1.74
N THR A 42 -32.32 -24.01 0.77
CA THR A 42 -31.69 -23.66 -0.52
C THR A 42 -32.63 -23.99 -1.66
N ILE A 43 -32.28 -23.58 -2.88
CA ILE A 43 -33.03 -23.96 -4.09
C ILE A 43 -33.08 -25.49 -4.30
N ASN A 44 -32.17 -26.23 -3.66
CA ASN A 44 -32.07 -27.69 -3.73
C ASN A 44 -32.61 -28.37 -2.46
N GLY A 45 -33.34 -27.64 -1.61
CA GLY A 45 -33.84 -28.11 -0.32
C GLY A 45 -32.92 -27.79 0.86
N PRO A 46 -33.12 -28.43 2.02
CA PRO A 46 -32.43 -28.10 3.26
C PRO A 46 -30.94 -28.50 3.23
N LEU A 47 -30.06 -27.54 3.52
CA LEU A 47 -28.61 -27.71 3.64
C LEU A 47 -28.18 -27.57 5.11
N SER A 48 -27.72 -28.67 5.71
CA SER A 48 -27.34 -28.69 7.13
C SER A 48 -25.85 -28.43 7.37
N PHE A 49 -25.52 -27.82 8.51
CA PHE A 49 -24.12 -27.62 8.91
C PHE A 49 -23.32 -28.94 8.97
N PRO A 50 -23.84 -30.03 9.58
CA PRO A 50 -23.16 -31.32 9.55
C PRO A 50 -22.88 -31.85 8.14
N PHE A 51 -23.78 -31.62 7.18
CA PHE A 51 -23.53 -31.98 5.78
C PHE A 51 -22.35 -31.19 5.21
N THR A 52 -22.31 -29.87 5.41
CA THR A 52 -21.22 -29.03 4.90
C THR A 52 -19.85 -29.44 5.47
N ILE A 53 -19.78 -29.82 6.75
CA ILE A 53 -18.57 -30.37 7.38
C ILE A 53 -18.21 -31.72 6.76
N LYS A 54 -19.19 -32.64 6.68
CA LYS A 54 -18.96 -33.98 6.11
C LYS A 54 -18.45 -33.89 4.68
N ASN A 55 -19.01 -33.02 3.86
CA ASN A 55 -18.60 -32.88 2.47
C ASN A 55 -17.18 -32.33 2.36
N GLN A 56 -16.82 -31.29 3.13
CA GLN A 56 -15.44 -30.78 3.18
C GLN A 56 -14.42 -31.82 3.66
N LEU A 57 -14.79 -32.63 4.66
CA LEU A 57 -13.94 -33.73 5.14
C LEU A 57 -13.75 -34.80 4.05
N LEU A 58 -14.84 -35.22 3.40
CA LEU A 58 -14.79 -36.21 2.33
C LEU A 58 -13.94 -35.73 1.15
N THR A 59 -14.12 -34.47 0.72
CA THR A 59 -13.30 -33.86 -0.34
C THR A 59 -11.83 -33.81 0.04
N SER A 60 -11.51 -33.45 1.29
CA SER A 60 -10.12 -33.47 1.79
C SER A 60 -9.51 -34.87 1.72
N LEU A 61 -10.22 -35.89 2.22
CA LEU A 61 -9.76 -37.28 2.21
C LEU A 61 -9.62 -37.83 0.79
N SER A 62 -10.57 -37.55 -0.10
CA SER A 62 -10.48 -37.97 -1.51
C SER A 62 -9.32 -37.28 -2.23
N THR A 63 -9.02 -36.02 -1.89
CA THR A 63 -7.87 -35.29 -2.44
C THR A 63 -6.56 -35.93 -1.99
N PHE A 64 -6.45 -36.33 -0.72
CA PHE A 64 -5.27 -37.07 -0.23
C PHE A 64 -5.11 -38.41 -0.94
N GLN A 65 -6.20 -39.17 -1.09
CA GLN A 65 -6.17 -40.44 -1.80
C GLN A 65 -5.71 -40.24 -3.25
N ALA A 66 -6.29 -39.26 -3.96
CA ALA A 66 -5.89 -38.93 -5.32
C ALA A 66 -4.41 -38.52 -5.42
N ALA A 67 -3.89 -37.76 -4.46
CA ALA A 67 -2.48 -37.37 -4.42
C ALA A 67 -1.54 -38.59 -4.23
N ILE A 68 -1.96 -39.59 -3.43
CA ILE A 68 -1.22 -40.83 -3.24
C ILE A 68 -1.26 -41.67 -4.53
N ASP A 69 -2.45 -41.83 -5.11
CA ASP A 69 -2.67 -42.63 -6.31
C ASP A 69 -1.90 -42.06 -7.52
N ASN A 70 -1.80 -40.72 -7.62
CA ASN A 70 -1.08 -40.00 -8.68
C ASN A 70 0.33 -39.56 -8.26
N ARG A 71 0.92 -40.13 -7.19
CA ARG A 71 2.19 -39.69 -6.60
C ARG A 71 3.31 -39.57 -7.64
N THR A 72 3.46 -40.56 -8.52
CA THR A 72 4.55 -40.58 -9.51
C THR A 72 4.42 -39.44 -10.50
N ASP A 73 3.21 -39.18 -11.01
CA ASP A 73 2.95 -38.12 -11.99
C ASP A 73 3.14 -36.73 -11.37
N LEU A 74 2.69 -36.52 -10.13
CA LEU A 74 2.89 -35.27 -9.41
C LEU A 74 4.38 -34.98 -9.14
N LEU A 75 5.15 -35.99 -8.74
CA LEU A 75 6.60 -35.85 -8.52
C LEU A 75 7.35 -35.60 -9.82
N ASP A 76 7.00 -36.29 -10.91
CA ASP A 76 7.59 -36.09 -12.22
C ASP A 76 7.25 -34.70 -12.79
N TYR A 77 6.00 -34.24 -12.63
CA TYR A 77 5.59 -32.88 -12.98
C TYR A 77 6.43 -31.84 -12.24
N GLN A 78 6.55 -31.96 -10.92
CA GLN A 78 7.33 -31.03 -10.11
C GLN A 78 8.82 -31.05 -10.49
N ALA A 79 9.41 -32.22 -10.69
CA ALA A 79 10.81 -32.34 -11.12
C ALA A 79 11.03 -31.68 -12.49
N LYS A 80 10.17 -31.95 -13.47
CA LYS A 80 10.21 -31.32 -14.80
C LYS A 80 10.02 -29.80 -14.71
N PHE A 81 9.15 -29.33 -13.84
CA PHE A 81 8.87 -27.91 -13.65
C PHE A 81 10.14 -27.13 -13.30
N TYR A 82 10.92 -27.62 -12.31
CA TYR A 82 12.15 -26.99 -11.84
C TYR A 82 13.35 -27.26 -12.76
N ASN A 83 13.48 -28.49 -13.29
CA ASN A 83 14.60 -28.83 -14.17
C ASN A 83 14.60 -28.03 -15.47
N LYS A 84 13.42 -27.63 -15.98
CA LYS A 84 13.29 -26.76 -17.17
C LYS A 84 13.52 -25.28 -16.89
N ALA A 85 13.61 -24.84 -15.63
CA ALA A 85 13.63 -23.42 -15.28
C ALA A 85 14.83 -22.67 -15.88
N ILE A 86 16.01 -23.29 -15.87
CA ILE A 86 17.24 -22.70 -16.43
C ILE A 86 17.18 -22.62 -17.96
N ASP A 87 16.69 -23.67 -18.62
CA ASP A 87 16.52 -23.68 -20.08
C ASP A 87 15.55 -22.58 -20.52
N LEU A 88 14.39 -22.48 -19.85
CA LEU A 88 13.41 -21.43 -20.12
C LEU A 88 13.97 -20.03 -19.87
N ALA A 89 14.79 -19.84 -18.84
CA ALA A 89 15.50 -18.57 -18.62
C ALA A 89 16.52 -18.25 -19.73
N GLY A 90 17.10 -19.28 -20.35
CA GLY A 90 18.00 -19.17 -21.50
C GLY A 90 17.29 -18.67 -22.77
N ASP A 91 16.02 -19.06 -22.94
CA ASP A 91 15.18 -18.68 -24.08
C ASP A 91 14.63 -17.24 -24.00
N GLU A 92 14.70 -16.58 -22.84
CA GLU A 92 14.29 -15.18 -22.69
C GLU A 92 15.34 -14.20 -23.26
N ASP A 93 14.84 -13.07 -23.78
CA ASP A 93 15.64 -11.97 -24.33
C ASP A 93 16.32 -11.09 -23.25
N PHE A 94 16.14 -11.42 -21.96
CA PHE A 94 16.75 -10.75 -20.83
C PHE A 94 17.23 -11.76 -19.78
N LYS A 95 18.14 -11.33 -18.88
CA LYS A 95 18.85 -12.20 -17.94
C LYS A 95 18.37 -12.10 -16.50
N GLY A 96 17.67 -11.01 -16.16
CA GLY A 96 17.18 -10.75 -14.81
C GLY A 96 16.55 -9.38 -14.69
N TYR A 97 16.19 -9.04 -13.46
CA TYR A 97 15.68 -7.72 -13.09
C TYR A 97 16.67 -7.03 -12.17
N VAL A 98 16.84 -5.73 -12.31
CA VAL A 98 17.53 -4.90 -11.32
C VAL A 98 16.51 -4.04 -10.61
N VAL A 99 16.53 -4.03 -9.28
CA VAL A 99 15.62 -3.27 -8.42
C VAL A 99 16.42 -2.20 -7.69
N LYS A 100 15.97 -0.96 -7.80
CA LYS A 100 16.69 0.20 -7.28
C LYS A 100 16.60 0.25 -5.76
N GLY A 101 17.76 0.31 -5.12
CA GLY A 101 17.89 0.63 -3.70
C GLY A 101 17.61 2.10 -3.41
N GLY A 102 17.28 2.41 -2.16
CA GLY A 102 16.96 3.78 -1.76
C GLY A 102 17.28 4.08 -0.29
N ALA A 103 16.83 5.26 0.14
CA ALA A 103 16.90 5.68 1.55
C ALA A 103 15.95 4.88 2.47
N ASP A 104 14.89 4.30 1.90
CA ASP A 104 13.96 3.43 2.62
C ASP A 104 14.53 2.00 2.71
N THR A 105 15.26 1.76 3.79
CA THR A 105 15.94 0.48 4.02
C THR A 105 14.98 -0.60 4.48
N SER A 106 14.00 -0.26 5.32
CA SER A 106 13.00 -1.22 5.83
C SER A 106 12.13 -1.79 4.72
N ARG A 107 11.64 -0.96 3.78
CA ARG A 107 10.81 -1.46 2.67
C ARG A 107 11.59 -2.35 1.72
N MET A 108 12.84 -1.99 1.42
CA MET A 108 13.72 -2.82 0.61
C MET A 108 14.01 -4.15 1.32
N GLN A 109 14.26 -4.12 2.63
CA GLN A 109 14.45 -5.33 3.41
C GLN A 109 13.21 -6.24 3.37
N TYR A 110 11.99 -5.69 3.55
CA TYR A 110 10.76 -6.48 3.42
C TYR A 110 10.60 -7.13 2.04
N PHE A 111 10.99 -6.43 0.97
CA PHE A 111 10.96 -6.98 -0.38
C PHE A 111 11.96 -8.14 -0.52
N LEU A 112 13.19 -7.96 -0.06
CA LEU A 112 14.25 -8.99 -0.14
C LEU A 112 13.98 -10.18 0.78
N ASP A 113 13.44 -9.96 1.98
CA ASP A 113 13.00 -11.02 2.90
C ASP A 113 11.89 -11.85 2.24
N LEU A 114 10.94 -11.21 1.54
CA LEU A 114 9.89 -11.90 0.80
C LEU A 114 10.47 -12.73 -0.37
N LEU A 115 11.39 -12.17 -1.17
CA LEU A 115 12.08 -12.93 -2.22
C LEU A 115 12.82 -14.14 -1.63
N LYS A 116 13.56 -13.94 -0.53
CA LYS A 116 14.28 -15.00 0.17
C LYS A 116 13.35 -16.08 0.72
N GLN A 117 12.19 -15.69 1.27
CA GLN A 117 11.15 -16.63 1.73
C GLN A 117 10.64 -17.50 0.56
N HIS A 118 10.58 -16.95 -0.64
CA HIS A 118 10.29 -17.67 -1.89
C HIS A 118 11.51 -18.37 -2.51
N GLN A 119 12.65 -18.43 -1.82
CA GLN A 119 13.90 -19.04 -2.31
C GLN A 119 14.43 -18.40 -3.59
N ILE A 120 14.16 -17.10 -3.80
CA ILE A 120 14.67 -16.30 -4.89
C ILE A 120 15.92 -15.57 -4.41
N ASN A 121 17.06 -15.81 -5.06
CA ASN A 121 18.29 -15.07 -4.75
C ASN A 121 18.27 -13.70 -5.42
N ALA A 122 18.70 -12.70 -4.65
CA ALA A 122 19.00 -11.35 -5.11
C ALA A 122 20.44 -11.00 -4.72
N TYR A 123 21.15 -10.23 -5.54
CA TYR A 123 22.56 -9.91 -5.36
C TYR A 123 22.75 -8.40 -5.38
N VAL A 124 23.50 -7.86 -4.42
CA VAL A 124 23.83 -6.43 -4.37
C VAL A 124 24.71 -6.08 -5.58
N LEU A 125 24.47 -4.94 -6.22
CA LEU A 125 25.39 -4.42 -7.25
C LEU A 125 26.72 -3.97 -6.61
N GLU A 126 27.85 -4.40 -7.16
CA GLU A 126 29.18 -3.92 -6.72
C GLU A 126 29.64 -2.67 -7.47
N GLU A 127 29.03 -2.38 -8.62
CA GLU A 127 29.27 -1.18 -9.41
C GLU A 127 27.94 -0.59 -9.89
N PRO A 128 27.84 0.74 -10.12
CA PRO A 128 26.65 1.34 -10.70
C PRO A 128 26.32 0.77 -12.08
N LEU A 129 25.03 0.46 -12.30
CA LEU A 129 24.53 -0.08 -13.56
C LEU A 129 23.58 0.92 -14.21
N LYS A 130 23.66 1.09 -15.54
CA LYS A 130 22.70 1.88 -16.31
C LYS A 130 21.92 0.99 -17.26
N VAL A 131 20.59 0.96 -17.11
CA VAL A 131 19.68 0.15 -17.92
C VAL A 131 18.53 1.01 -18.40
N ASN A 132 18.24 1.03 -19.71
CA ASN A 132 17.12 1.77 -20.30
C ASN A 132 17.05 3.25 -19.86
N GLY A 133 18.21 3.90 -19.72
CA GLY A 133 18.31 5.29 -19.27
C GLY A 133 18.20 5.52 -17.76
N GLN A 134 17.86 4.49 -16.98
CA GLN A 134 17.81 4.52 -15.52
C GLN A 134 19.16 4.13 -14.91
N SER A 135 19.53 4.80 -13.82
CA SER A 135 20.77 4.52 -13.07
C SER A 135 20.46 3.78 -11.77
N PHE A 136 21.19 2.71 -11.53
CA PHE A 136 21.14 1.87 -10.35
C PHE A 136 22.49 1.96 -9.64
N SER A 137 22.47 2.29 -8.35
CA SER A 137 23.70 2.40 -7.54
C SER A 137 24.06 1.06 -6.89
N GLU A 138 25.19 1.02 -6.19
CA GLU A 138 25.68 -0.11 -5.37
C GLU A 138 24.73 -0.50 -4.21
N LYS A 139 23.64 0.24 -4.01
CA LYS A 139 22.55 -0.14 -3.09
C LYS A 139 21.42 -0.91 -3.77
N SER A 140 21.52 -1.13 -5.08
CA SER A 140 20.51 -1.82 -5.88
C SER A 140 20.76 -3.32 -5.90
N TYR A 141 19.74 -4.08 -6.26
CA TYR A 141 19.74 -5.54 -6.19
C TYR A 141 19.39 -6.14 -7.55
N TYR A 142 20.24 -7.04 -8.02
CA TYR A 142 20.01 -7.84 -9.21
C TYR A 142 19.37 -9.19 -8.85
N VAL A 143 18.27 -9.53 -9.52
CA VAL A 143 17.53 -10.78 -9.38
C VAL A 143 17.65 -11.56 -10.71
N PRO A 144 18.55 -12.56 -10.81
CA PRO A 144 18.72 -13.32 -12.04
C PRO A 144 17.49 -14.20 -12.33
N LEU A 145 17.15 -14.36 -13.60
CA LEU A 145 16.09 -15.27 -14.05
C LEU A 145 16.49 -16.74 -13.94
N ALA A 146 17.77 -17.05 -14.18
CA ALA A 146 18.31 -18.41 -14.24
C ALA A 146 18.43 -19.02 -12.83
N GLN A 147 17.28 -19.32 -12.23
CA GLN A 147 17.12 -19.94 -10.91
C GLN A 147 15.91 -20.89 -10.94
N PRO A 148 15.77 -21.84 -10.00
CA PRO A 148 14.61 -22.74 -9.94
C PRO A 148 13.26 -22.00 -9.94
N GLN A 149 13.22 -20.81 -9.35
CA GLN A 149 12.02 -19.97 -9.21
C GLN A 149 11.72 -19.07 -10.42
N PHE A 150 12.29 -19.35 -11.60
CA PHE A 150 12.14 -18.59 -12.84
C PHE A 150 10.72 -18.03 -13.09
N ARG A 151 9.69 -18.89 -13.00
CA ARG A 151 8.30 -18.50 -13.29
C ARG A 151 7.75 -17.52 -12.26
N LEU A 152 8.03 -17.73 -10.99
CA LEU A 152 7.62 -16.82 -9.93
C LEU A 152 8.33 -15.47 -10.05
N ILE A 153 9.62 -15.46 -10.41
CA ILE A 153 10.38 -14.22 -10.66
C ILE A 153 9.72 -13.44 -11.81
N LYS A 154 9.43 -14.07 -12.94
CA LYS A 154 8.72 -13.40 -14.06
C LYS A 154 7.38 -12.83 -13.62
N ALA A 155 6.64 -13.56 -12.80
CA ALA A 155 5.31 -13.16 -12.34
C ALA A 155 5.37 -11.97 -11.36
N ILE A 156 6.29 -11.98 -10.40
CA ILE A 156 6.55 -10.90 -9.42
C ILE A 156 6.81 -9.56 -10.11
N PHE A 157 7.51 -9.57 -11.25
CA PHE A 157 7.86 -8.37 -12.03
C PHE A 157 7.01 -8.18 -13.29
N SER A 158 5.93 -8.94 -13.46
CA SER A 158 5.11 -8.85 -14.67
C SER A 158 4.32 -7.55 -14.72
N GLU A 159 4.44 -6.81 -15.82
CA GLU A 159 3.64 -5.62 -16.15
C GLU A 159 2.66 -5.92 -17.31
N GLN A 160 2.24 -7.18 -17.44
CA GLN A 160 1.36 -7.60 -18.54
C GLN A 160 0.00 -6.88 -18.49
N GLN A 161 -0.43 -6.35 -19.64
CA GLN A 161 -1.72 -5.65 -19.79
C GLN A 161 -2.67 -6.36 -20.77
N ARG A 162 -2.16 -7.27 -21.59
CA ARG A 162 -2.91 -8.00 -22.62
C ARG A 162 -2.99 -9.47 -22.27
N PHE A 163 -4.18 -10.04 -22.37
CA PHE A 163 -4.44 -11.44 -22.07
C PHE A 163 -5.26 -12.05 -23.20
N VAL A 164 -5.16 -13.38 -23.35
CA VAL A 164 -5.94 -14.12 -24.35
C VAL A 164 -7.39 -14.21 -23.89
N ASP A 165 -7.58 -14.45 -22.59
CA ASP A 165 -8.85 -14.36 -21.90
C ASP A 165 -8.80 -13.19 -20.92
N ASN A 166 -9.80 -12.32 -20.98
CA ASN A 166 -9.89 -11.10 -20.21
C ASN A 166 -10.93 -11.21 -19.08
N THR A 167 -11.43 -12.41 -18.82
CA THR A 167 -12.46 -12.68 -17.80
C THR A 167 -11.84 -12.76 -16.41
N PHE A 168 -11.50 -11.60 -15.84
CA PHE A 168 -10.97 -11.51 -14.48
C PHE A 168 -12.06 -11.18 -13.46
N TYR A 169 -12.14 -11.95 -12.38
CA TYR A 169 -13.15 -11.70 -11.35
C TYR A 169 -12.67 -10.79 -10.22
N ASP A 170 -11.37 -10.78 -9.88
CA ASP A 170 -10.81 -10.08 -8.71
C ASP A 170 -9.52 -9.27 -9.01
N VAL A 171 -8.42 -9.94 -9.39
CA VAL A 171 -7.10 -9.31 -9.58
C VAL A 171 -6.44 -9.78 -10.87
N SER A 172 -6.11 -8.84 -11.75
CA SER A 172 -5.45 -9.04 -13.05
C SER A 172 -4.03 -8.46 -13.08
N GLY A 173 -3.65 -7.61 -12.14
CA GLY A 173 -2.30 -7.03 -12.04
C GLY A 173 -1.80 -7.00 -10.59
N TRP A 174 -0.63 -7.59 -10.33
CA TRP A 174 -0.10 -7.74 -8.97
C TRP A 174 1.43 -7.62 -8.87
N THR A 175 2.07 -6.88 -9.78
CA THR A 175 3.50 -6.61 -9.78
C THR A 175 3.99 -6.18 -8.40
N LEU A 176 4.81 -7.01 -7.76
CA LEU A 176 5.22 -6.83 -6.37
C LEU A 176 6.11 -5.59 -6.21
N ALA A 177 6.99 -5.34 -7.19
CA ALA A 177 7.84 -4.15 -7.19
C ALA A 177 7.01 -2.85 -7.19
N HIS A 178 5.89 -2.81 -7.92
CA HIS A 178 4.96 -1.68 -7.89
C HIS A 178 4.25 -1.54 -6.55
N ALA A 179 3.81 -2.66 -5.95
CA ALA A 179 3.20 -2.66 -4.62
C ALA A 179 4.16 -2.10 -3.54
N PHE A 180 5.47 -2.33 -3.70
CA PHE A 180 6.52 -1.78 -2.85
C PHE A 180 7.03 -0.40 -3.31
N ASN A 181 6.47 0.19 -4.36
CA ASN A 181 6.92 1.46 -4.94
C ASN A 181 8.42 1.45 -5.32
N LEU A 182 8.96 0.31 -5.74
CA LEU A 182 10.37 0.15 -6.14
C LEU A 182 10.51 0.34 -7.65
N GLU A 183 11.48 1.15 -8.08
CA GLU A 183 11.85 1.23 -9.49
C GLU A 183 12.64 -0.03 -9.86
N PHE A 184 12.35 -0.61 -11.03
CA PHE A 184 13.04 -1.78 -11.53
C PHE A 184 13.17 -1.75 -13.05
N ALA A 185 14.12 -2.52 -13.58
CA ALA A 185 14.32 -2.67 -15.02
C ALA A 185 14.76 -4.10 -15.39
N LYS A 186 14.43 -4.53 -16.61
CA LYS A 186 14.95 -5.77 -17.19
C LYS A 186 16.40 -5.58 -17.65
N VAL A 187 17.30 -6.45 -17.21
CA VAL A 187 18.70 -6.47 -17.62
C VAL A 187 18.85 -7.41 -18.82
N SER A 188 19.12 -6.86 -20.00
CA SER A 188 19.19 -7.64 -21.25
C SER A 188 20.47 -8.48 -21.39
N SER A 189 21.57 -8.06 -20.75
CA SER A 189 22.88 -8.71 -20.85
C SER A 189 23.63 -8.63 -19.52
N ASN A 190 24.46 -9.64 -19.24
CA ASN A 190 25.37 -9.65 -18.08
C ASN A 190 26.64 -8.82 -18.34
N TRP A 191 26.84 -8.26 -19.54
CA TRP A 191 28.00 -7.43 -19.84
C TRP A 191 27.99 -6.17 -18.95
N GLY A 192 29.06 -5.97 -18.18
CA GLY A 192 29.16 -4.83 -17.25
C GLY A 192 28.28 -4.96 -16.01
N LEU A 193 27.65 -6.11 -15.80
CA LEU A 193 26.94 -6.41 -14.56
C LEU A 193 27.93 -6.97 -13.54
N ASN A 194 28.29 -6.14 -12.56
CA ASN A 194 29.10 -6.56 -11.42
C ASN A 194 28.22 -6.66 -10.16
N VAL A 195 28.19 -7.84 -9.55
CA VAL A 195 27.32 -8.17 -8.41
C VAL A 195 28.08 -8.97 -7.37
N ALA A 196 27.62 -8.89 -6.12
CA ALA A 196 28.16 -9.68 -5.02
C ALA A 196 28.16 -11.17 -5.35
N LYS A 197 29.19 -11.89 -4.87
CA LYS A 197 29.33 -13.34 -5.10
C LYS A 197 28.25 -14.17 -4.40
N GLU A 198 27.88 -13.76 -3.19
CA GLU A 198 26.89 -14.44 -2.37
C GLU A 198 25.54 -13.73 -2.46
N PRO A 199 24.42 -14.49 -2.42
CA PRO A 199 23.11 -13.90 -2.41
C PRO A 199 22.88 -13.10 -1.13
N TRP A 200 22.05 -12.07 -1.23
CA TRP A 200 21.66 -11.23 -0.12
C TRP A 200 21.21 -12.08 1.07
N GLN A 201 21.73 -11.71 2.23
CA GLN A 201 21.32 -12.26 3.51
C GLN A 201 20.73 -11.15 4.36
N GLN A 202 19.79 -11.53 5.22
CA GLN A 202 19.20 -10.60 6.17
C GLN A 202 20.32 -9.97 7.00
N PRO A 203 20.43 -8.63 7.02
CA PRO A 203 21.50 -7.96 7.73
C PRO A 203 21.37 -8.21 9.23
N VAL A 204 22.51 -8.35 9.92
CA VAL A 204 22.52 -8.26 11.38
C VAL A 204 22.06 -6.86 11.75
N LYS A 205 21.11 -6.77 12.68
CA LYS A 205 20.56 -5.49 13.13
C LYS A 205 21.69 -4.57 13.57
N SER A 206 21.83 -3.43 12.89
CA SER A 206 22.86 -2.46 13.22
C SER A 206 22.65 -1.94 14.63
N SER A 207 23.73 -1.90 15.42
CA SER A 207 23.75 -1.16 16.67
C SER A 207 24.24 0.25 16.37
N TYR A 208 23.46 1.25 16.75
CA TYR A 208 23.88 2.65 16.66
C TYR A 208 24.65 3.04 17.91
N ALA A 209 25.62 3.95 17.73
CA ALA A 209 26.34 4.53 18.84
C ALA A 209 25.37 5.29 19.76
N ALA A 210 25.70 5.33 21.06
CA ALA A 210 24.92 6.09 22.02
C ALA A 210 24.92 7.58 21.67
N LEU A 211 23.74 8.19 21.69
CA LEU A 211 23.57 9.60 21.36
C LEU A 211 24.25 10.51 22.40
N PRO A 212 25.17 11.40 22.00
CA PRO A 212 25.77 12.38 22.90
C PRO A 212 24.75 13.46 23.25
N GLN A 213 24.97 14.20 24.35
CA GLN A 213 24.18 15.40 24.65
C GLN A 213 24.33 16.44 23.52
N SER A 214 23.22 17.00 23.04
CA SER A 214 23.18 17.88 21.87
C SER A 214 22.01 18.86 21.93
N TYR A 215 22.05 19.90 21.09
CA TYR A 215 21.02 20.95 21.06
C TYR A 215 19.66 20.40 20.62
N ALA A 216 19.68 19.52 19.63
CA ALA A 216 18.53 18.78 19.13
C ALA A 216 18.99 17.45 18.53
N TYR A 217 18.04 16.64 18.11
CA TYR A 217 18.25 15.41 17.38
C TYR A 217 17.33 15.38 16.17
N ALA A 218 17.69 14.66 15.11
CA ALA A 218 16.81 14.49 13.96
C ALA A 218 16.94 13.12 13.33
N PHE A 219 15.86 12.65 12.71
CA PHE A 219 15.90 11.48 11.84
C PHE A 219 15.09 11.75 10.57
N LYS A 220 15.48 11.09 9.48
CA LYS A 220 14.83 11.24 8.18
C LYS A 220 13.52 10.46 8.14
N TRP A 221 12.56 10.94 7.36
CA TRP A 221 11.24 10.32 7.23
C TRP A 221 11.14 9.25 6.15
N ASP A 222 12.19 9.09 5.34
CA ASP A 222 12.22 8.21 4.18
C ASP A 222 11.88 6.74 4.51
N ASP A 223 12.43 6.24 5.62
CA ASP A 223 12.31 4.82 5.99
C ASP A 223 10.88 4.42 6.36
N TYR A 224 10.43 3.27 5.85
CA TYR A 224 9.05 2.78 6.02
C TYR A 224 8.60 2.76 7.49
N LEU A 225 9.52 2.43 8.42
CA LEU A 225 9.23 2.35 9.85
C LEU A 225 9.34 3.68 10.61
N ALA A 226 9.70 4.79 9.95
CA ALA A 226 9.78 6.11 10.58
C ALA A 226 8.48 6.57 11.29
N PRO A 227 7.25 6.32 10.78
CA PRO A 227 6.03 6.63 11.50
C PRO A 227 5.87 5.84 12.79
N LYS A 228 6.24 4.55 12.80
CA LYS A 228 6.18 3.72 14.00
C LYS A 228 7.18 4.16 15.05
N MET A 229 8.40 4.48 14.62
CA MET A 229 9.42 5.08 15.47
C MET A 229 8.93 6.39 16.09
N LEU A 230 8.37 7.29 15.27
CA LEU A 230 7.84 8.55 15.75
C LEU A 230 6.68 8.34 16.74
N ASN A 231 5.75 7.44 16.44
CA ASN A 231 4.63 7.17 17.36
C ASN A 231 5.14 6.68 18.71
N SER A 232 6.07 5.71 18.70
CA SER A 232 6.68 5.17 19.93
C SER A 232 7.32 6.29 20.77
N LEU A 233 8.01 7.24 20.15
CA LEU A 233 8.61 8.38 20.85
C LEU A 233 7.55 9.34 21.42
N LEU A 234 6.52 9.66 20.64
CA LEU A 234 5.45 10.56 21.06
C LEU A 234 4.62 9.98 22.22
N GLU A 235 4.39 8.67 22.23
CA GLU A 235 3.70 7.96 23.32
C GLU A 235 4.51 7.98 24.63
N GLN A 236 5.85 8.01 24.54
CA GLN A 236 6.75 8.22 25.69
C GLN A 236 6.85 9.71 26.10
N GLY A 237 6.03 10.59 25.51
CA GLY A 237 6.00 12.01 25.85
C GLY A 237 7.11 12.85 25.21
N VAL A 238 7.91 12.28 24.30
CA VAL A 238 8.94 13.04 23.56
C VAL A 238 8.26 14.06 22.65
N LYS A 239 8.68 15.32 22.73
CA LYS A 239 8.14 16.39 21.90
C LYS A 239 8.94 16.51 20.61
N ALA A 240 8.28 16.27 19.48
CA ALA A 240 8.89 16.31 18.16
C ALA A 240 8.28 17.41 17.27
N ARG A 241 9.03 17.79 16.24
CA ARG A 241 8.64 18.69 15.16
C ARG A 241 8.88 18.02 13.82
N VAL A 242 8.12 18.40 12.80
CA VAL A 242 8.38 18.04 11.41
C VAL A 242 8.91 19.26 10.66
N ALA A 243 9.96 19.06 9.86
CA ALA A 243 10.47 20.08 8.95
C ALA A 243 9.59 20.18 7.70
N LEU A 244 9.01 21.35 7.43
CA LEU A 244 8.19 21.62 6.25
C LEU A 244 9.01 22.16 5.06
N SER A 245 10.32 22.32 5.26
CA SER A 245 11.25 22.86 4.26
C SER A 245 12.61 22.21 4.48
N PRO A 246 13.44 22.08 3.43
CA PRO A 246 14.75 21.48 3.56
C PRO A 246 15.66 22.34 4.46
N LEU A 247 16.56 21.68 5.19
CA LEU A 247 17.57 22.33 6.01
C LEU A 247 18.88 21.55 6.03
N THR A 248 19.97 22.25 6.33
CA THR A 248 21.29 21.65 6.57
C THR A 248 21.74 21.98 7.98
N ALA A 249 21.80 20.98 8.84
CA ALA A 249 22.17 21.14 10.24
C ALA A 249 23.67 20.90 10.46
N LYS A 250 24.25 21.62 11.43
CA LYS A 250 25.59 21.33 11.94
C LYS A 250 25.51 20.18 12.94
N THR A 251 26.31 19.13 12.72
CA THR A 251 26.42 17.97 13.60
C THR A 251 27.86 17.82 14.09
N PRO A 252 28.13 17.00 15.12
CA PRO A 252 29.50 16.69 15.54
C PRO A 252 30.37 16.06 14.45
N MET A 253 29.74 15.44 13.43
CA MET A 253 30.43 14.74 12.34
C MET A 253 30.46 15.54 11.02
N GLY A 254 29.99 16.78 11.03
CA GLY A 254 29.91 17.64 9.84
C GLY A 254 28.49 18.11 9.54
N GLU A 255 28.25 18.53 8.31
CA GLU A 255 26.95 19.05 7.87
C GLU A 255 26.05 17.93 7.35
N VAL A 256 24.79 17.89 7.79
CA VAL A 256 23.82 16.88 7.35
C VAL A 256 22.58 17.59 6.80
N ALA A 257 22.18 17.21 5.58
CA ALA A 257 20.97 17.68 4.94
C ALA A 257 19.75 16.83 5.33
N PHE A 258 18.65 17.52 5.60
CA PHE A 258 17.35 16.98 5.92
C PHE A 258 16.32 17.52 4.93
N GLU A 259 15.58 16.60 4.33
CA GLU A 259 14.49 16.91 3.41
C GLU A 259 13.19 17.23 4.18
N PRO A 260 12.21 17.88 3.54
CA PRO A 260 10.87 18.02 4.10
C PRO A 260 10.29 16.68 4.58
N GLY A 261 9.64 16.70 5.74
CA GLY A 261 9.16 15.53 6.45
C GLY A 261 10.10 15.03 7.55
N SER A 262 11.39 15.40 7.52
CA SER A 262 12.34 15.00 8.57
C SER A 262 11.86 15.43 9.96
N ILE A 263 12.09 14.56 10.94
CA ILE A 263 11.62 14.75 12.31
C ILE A 263 12.74 15.30 13.18
N LEU A 264 12.41 16.32 13.95
CA LEU A 264 13.30 17.06 14.83
C LEU A 264 12.83 16.87 16.28
N VAL A 265 13.77 16.57 17.18
CA VAL A 265 13.53 16.44 18.62
C VAL A 265 14.39 17.49 19.35
N PRO A 266 13.84 18.68 19.66
CA PRO A 266 14.60 19.73 20.33
C PRO A 266 14.83 19.38 21.80
N ALA A 267 16.07 19.45 22.29
CA ALA A 267 16.41 19.09 23.66
C ALA A 267 15.72 19.99 24.70
N GLY A 268 15.67 21.30 24.41
CA GLY A 268 15.09 22.29 25.34
C GLY A 268 13.57 22.20 25.55
N LEU A 269 12.86 21.33 24.82
CA LEU A 269 11.42 21.11 25.01
C LEU A 269 11.10 19.89 25.88
N GLN A 270 12.07 19.00 26.10
CA GLN A 270 11.86 17.74 26.79
C GLN A 270 11.82 17.95 28.30
N THR A 271 10.94 17.20 28.98
CA THR A 271 10.71 17.34 30.42
C THR A 271 11.01 16.07 31.21
N ASP A 272 10.88 14.90 30.60
CA ASP A 272 11.34 13.63 31.18
C ASP A 272 12.87 13.54 31.05
N SER A 273 13.59 13.19 32.11
CA SER A 273 15.04 13.02 32.09
C SER A 273 15.51 11.82 31.24
N ASN A 274 14.65 10.83 31.00
CA ASN A 274 14.98 9.61 30.27
C ASN A 274 14.83 9.73 28.75
N TRP A 275 14.40 10.89 28.23
CA TRP A 275 14.06 11.06 26.82
C TRP A 275 15.18 10.64 25.83
N VAL A 276 16.44 10.87 26.16
CA VAL A 276 17.59 10.44 25.34
C VAL A 276 17.72 8.91 25.32
N SER A 277 17.35 8.23 26.41
CA SER A 277 17.30 6.76 26.45
C SER A 277 16.22 6.24 25.50
N TYR A 278 15.05 6.88 25.45
CA TYR A 278 14.00 6.51 24.49
C TYR A 278 14.46 6.69 23.05
N LEU A 279 15.20 7.76 22.72
CA LEU A 279 15.81 7.94 21.41
C LEU A 279 16.81 6.82 21.08
N ASN A 280 17.70 6.48 22.02
CA ASN A 280 18.67 5.39 21.82
C ASN A 280 17.99 4.03 21.66
N GLN A 281 16.93 3.75 22.41
CA GLN A 281 16.13 2.54 22.24
C GLN A 281 15.49 2.53 20.85
N ALA A 282 14.83 3.64 20.46
CA ALA A 282 14.11 3.74 19.20
C ALA A 282 15.03 3.55 17.98
N GLN A 283 16.20 4.21 17.91
CA GLN A 283 17.11 4.03 16.77
C GLN A 283 17.56 2.57 16.59
N ASN A 284 17.83 1.88 17.71
CA ASN A 284 18.23 0.48 17.71
C ASN A 284 17.05 -0.47 17.50
N GLU A 285 15.84 -0.12 17.93
CA GLU A 285 14.63 -0.90 17.74
C GLU A 285 14.19 -0.89 16.27
N PHE A 286 14.20 0.28 15.65
CA PHE A 286 13.67 0.48 14.30
C PHE A 286 14.74 0.45 13.19
N GLY A 287 16.02 0.47 13.54
CA GLY A 287 17.08 0.47 12.51
C GLY A 287 17.19 1.82 11.79
N ILE A 288 16.83 2.93 12.46
CA ILE A 288 16.79 4.27 11.87
C ILE A 288 17.73 5.16 12.68
N GLU A 289 18.78 5.67 12.02
CA GLU A 289 19.76 6.54 12.65
C GLU A 289 19.14 7.86 13.12
N ILE A 290 19.44 8.23 14.37
CA ILE A 290 19.16 9.56 14.89
C ILE A 290 20.46 10.38 14.87
N THR A 291 20.42 11.51 14.18
CA THR A 291 21.55 12.43 14.06
C THR A 291 21.51 13.50 15.16
N PRO A 292 22.57 13.65 15.99
CA PRO A 292 22.69 14.76 16.92
C PRO A 292 22.97 16.08 16.18
N ILE A 293 22.28 17.14 16.58
CA ILE A 293 22.41 18.49 16.03
C ILE A 293 23.05 19.41 17.08
N SER A 294 24.13 20.09 16.68
CA SER A 294 24.97 20.87 17.58
C SER A 294 24.45 22.30 17.84
N SER A 295 23.58 22.83 16.97
CA SER A 295 23.10 24.22 17.05
C SER A 295 21.70 24.38 16.48
N GLY A 296 20.95 25.36 16.98
CA GLY A 296 19.67 25.78 16.40
C GLY A 296 19.81 26.59 15.11
N LEU A 297 20.99 27.15 14.86
CA LEU A 297 21.33 27.86 13.62
C LEU A 297 21.78 26.84 12.56
N THR A 298 21.09 26.84 11.42
CA THR A 298 21.38 25.98 10.28
C THR A 298 22.40 26.62 9.34
N VAL A 299 23.09 25.79 8.55
CA VAL A 299 24.02 26.27 7.52
C VAL A 299 23.27 26.80 6.30
N LYS A 300 22.18 26.12 5.95
CA LYS A 300 21.32 26.43 4.81
C LYS A 300 19.89 26.01 5.13
N GLY A 301 18.92 26.76 4.61
CA GLY A 301 17.50 26.45 4.76
C GLY A 301 16.91 27.03 6.04
N ALA A 302 15.87 26.38 6.56
CA ALA A 302 15.13 26.88 7.71
C ALA A 302 15.80 26.53 9.04
N ASP A 303 15.96 27.52 9.92
CA ASP A 303 16.47 27.30 11.29
C ASP A 303 15.49 26.46 12.13
N LEU A 304 16.04 25.78 13.14
CA LEU A 304 15.28 24.85 14.01
C LEU A 304 14.20 25.56 14.85
N GLY A 305 14.34 26.87 15.07
CA GLY A 305 13.34 27.69 15.76
C GLY A 305 12.28 28.32 14.83
N SER A 306 12.36 28.10 13.52
CA SER A 306 11.48 28.73 12.53
C SER A 306 10.06 28.17 12.54
N ARG A 307 9.13 28.89 11.90
CA ARG A 307 7.75 28.43 11.69
C ARG A 307 7.64 27.22 10.76
N SER A 308 8.71 26.89 10.03
CA SER A 308 8.78 25.68 9.20
C SER A 308 8.98 24.40 10.03
N MET A 309 9.07 24.49 11.36
CA MET A 309 9.10 23.35 12.29
C MET A 309 7.73 23.14 12.96
N ALA A 310 6.84 22.43 12.28
CA ALA A 310 5.48 22.19 12.76
C ALA A 310 5.44 21.19 13.91
N VAL A 311 4.50 21.37 14.85
CA VAL A 311 4.30 20.42 15.98
C VAL A 311 3.77 19.11 15.45
N VAL A 312 4.34 17.99 15.88
CA VAL A 312 3.75 16.66 15.67
C VAL A 312 3.19 16.15 17.00
N LYS A 313 2.01 15.53 16.96
CA LYS A 313 1.34 14.94 18.13
C LYS A 313 1.03 13.47 17.85
N ALA A 314 0.97 12.66 18.89
CA ALA A 314 0.55 11.26 18.76
C ALA A 314 -0.89 11.19 18.20
N PRO A 315 -1.15 10.41 17.14
CA PRO A 315 -2.49 10.20 16.64
C PRO A 315 -3.34 9.38 17.62
N LYS A 316 -4.57 9.84 17.87
CA LYS A 316 -5.63 9.10 18.56
C LYS A 316 -6.71 8.81 17.52
N VAL A 317 -6.76 7.57 17.06
CA VAL A 317 -7.52 7.19 15.86
C VAL A 317 -8.85 6.55 16.24
N LEU A 318 -9.92 7.08 15.67
CA LEU A 318 -11.24 6.46 15.62
C LEU A 318 -11.42 5.81 14.23
N LEU A 319 -11.56 4.48 14.20
CA LEU A 319 -11.85 3.71 12.99
C LEU A 319 -13.33 3.32 12.99
N VAL A 320 -14.11 3.86 12.04
CA VAL A 320 -15.56 3.62 12.00
C VAL A 320 -15.86 2.37 11.18
N GLY A 321 -16.40 1.36 11.85
CA GLY A 321 -16.75 0.05 11.31
C GLY A 321 -18.18 -0.39 11.58
N GLY A 322 -18.38 -1.71 11.70
CA GLY A 322 -19.69 -2.31 11.91
C GLY A 322 -20.53 -2.45 10.63
N GLU A 323 -21.82 -2.69 10.79
CA GLU A 323 -22.75 -2.92 9.67
C GLU A 323 -22.70 -1.78 8.65
N GLY A 324 -22.50 -2.12 7.36
CA GLY A 324 -22.40 -1.16 6.27
C GLY A 324 -20.97 -0.76 5.91
N SER A 325 -19.97 -1.09 6.74
CA SER A 325 -18.55 -0.99 6.39
C SER A 325 -18.03 -2.27 5.72
N SER A 326 -16.98 -2.16 4.91
CA SER A 326 -16.26 -3.30 4.35
C SER A 326 -15.37 -3.90 5.43
N GLN A 327 -15.73 -5.08 5.94
CA GLN A 327 -14.91 -5.80 6.93
C GLN A 327 -13.48 -6.08 6.43
N TYR A 328 -13.31 -6.26 5.11
CA TYR A 328 -11.99 -6.49 4.51
C TYR A 328 -11.11 -5.25 4.60
N GLU A 329 -11.57 -4.12 4.06
CA GLU A 329 -10.76 -2.89 4.04
C GLU A 329 -10.59 -2.31 5.46
N LEU A 330 -11.56 -2.49 6.34
CA LEU A 330 -11.43 -2.13 7.75
C LEU A 330 -10.34 -2.96 8.45
N GLY A 331 -10.30 -4.28 8.19
CA GLY A 331 -9.26 -5.17 8.70
C GLY A 331 -7.87 -4.81 8.15
N GLU A 332 -7.77 -4.42 6.89
CA GLU A 332 -6.52 -3.97 6.26
C GLU A 332 -5.99 -2.67 6.89
N VAL A 333 -6.87 -1.68 7.13
CA VAL A 333 -6.52 -0.45 7.85
C VAL A 333 -6.08 -0.77 9.27
N TRP A 334 -6.83 -1.58 9.99
CA TRP A 334 -6.48 -1.96 11.36
C TRP A 334 -5.11 -2.65 11.42
N TYR A 335 -4.88 -3.63 10.54
CA TYR A 335 -3.58 -4.30 10.41
C TYR A 335 -2.44 -3.32 10.13
N TYR A 336 -2.64 -2.37 9.22
CA TYR A 336 -1.63 -1.36 8.89
C TYR A 336 -1.30 -0.46 10.10
N LEU A 337 -2.33 0.03 10.80
CA LEU A 337 -2.17 0.89 11.97
C LEU A 337 -1.41 0.18 13.09
N ASP A 338 -1.73 -1.08 13.38
CA ASP A 338 -1.06 -1.87 14.41
C ASP A 338 0.38 -2.22 14.00
N ARG A 339 0.54 -2.80 12.80
CA ARG A 339 1.81 -3.38 12.36
C ARG A 339 2.86 -2.33 12.03
N PHE A 340 2.48 -1.27 11.33
CA PHE A 340 3.42 -0.34 10.67
C PHE A 340 3.34 1.11 11.15
N VAL A 341 2.28 1.48 11.87
CA VAL A 341 2.20 2.79 12.55
C VAL A 341 2.39 2.63 14.07
N GLY A 342 2.05 1.46 14.62
CA GLY A 342 2.12 1.21 16.06
C GLY A 342 1.05 1.97 16.85
N THR A 343 -0.13 2.19 16.26
CA THR A 343 -1.26 2.86 16.92
C THR A 343 -2.39 1.85 17.14
N ALA A 344 -2.98 1.85 18.33
CA ALA A 344 -4.18 1.08 18.64
C ALA A 344 -5.44 1.92 18.37
N PRO A 345 -6.15 1.74 17.24
CA PRO A 345 -7.36 2.50 16.98
C PRO A 345 -8.51 2.07 17.91
N SER A 346 -9.36 3.01 18.30
CA SER A 346 -10.70 2.65 18.77
C SER A 346 -11.55 2.29 17.57
N ILE A 347 -12.00 1.03 17.48
CA ILE A 347 -12.90 0.59 16.42
C ILE A 347 -14.34 0.71 16.95
N VAL A 348 -15.15 1.54 16.30
CA VAL A 348 -16.53 1.82 16.73
C VAL A 348 -17.50 1.46 15.62
N GLU A 349 -18.55 0.75 15.97
CA GLU A 349 -19.66 0.48 15.06
C GLU A 349 -20.39 1.78 14.71
N MET A 350 -20.68 1.97 13.42
CA MET A 350 -21.30 3.18 12.89
C MET A 350 -22.58 3.60 13.64
N GLN A 351 -23.36 2.64 14.13
CA GLN A 351 -24.61 2.86 14.87
C GLN A 351 -24.42 3.43 16.29
N ARG A 352 -23.18 3.41 16.81
CA ARG A 352 -22.83 3.88 18.15
C ARG A 352 -22.03 5.18 18.13
N LEU A 353 -21.89 5.79 16.96
CA LEU A 353 -21.02 6.94 16.77
C LEU A 353 -21.58 8.21 17.46
N ASP A 354 -22.89 8.26 17.65
CA ASP A 354 -23.63 9.29 18.40
C ASP A 354 -23.32 9.28 19.90
N ASP A 355 -23.02 8.11 20.48
CA ASP A 355 -22.65 7.94 21.89
C ASP A 355 -21.18 8.28 22.19
N ILE A 356 -20.37 8.55 21.16
CA ILE A 356 -18.93 8.78 21.32
C ILE A 356 -18.61 10.28 21.33
N ASP A 357 -17.87 10.71 22.35
CA ASP A 357 -17.26 12.02 22.35
C ASP A 357 -16.05 12.07 21.40
N LEU A 358 -16.29 12.63 20.20
CA LEU A 358 -15.30 12.80 19.14
C LEU A 358 -14.10 13.65 19.58
N GLU A 359 -14.22 14.53 20.59
CA GLU A 359 -13.12 15.38 21.04
C GLU A 359 -11.96 14.59 21.68
N ASN A 360 -12.20 13.32 22.07
CA ASN A 360 -11.14 12.42 22.54
C ASN A 360 -10.20 11.92 21.44
N TYR A 361 -10.58 12.11 20.17
CA TYR A 361 -9.88 11.61 19.00
C TYR A 361 -9.29 12.76 18.18
N SER A 362 -8.11 12.54 17.60
CA SER A 362 -7.50 13.48 16.65
C SER A 362 -7.78 13.10 15.19
N HIS A 363 -8.11 11.84 14.94
CA HIS A 363 -8.34 11.32 13.58
C HIS A 363 -9.60 10.46 13.52
N ILE A 364 -10.35 10.60 12.41
CA ILE A 364 -11.42 9.67 12.01
C ILE A 364 -11.03 9.05 10.68
N ILE A 365 -11.07 7.72 10.58
CA ILE A 365 -10.83 6.98 9.33
C ILE A 365 -12.12 6.28 8.90
N LEU A 366 -12.52 6.55 7.65
CA LEU A 366 -13.65 5.92 6.96
C LEU A 366 -13.09 5.07 5.81
N ALA A 367 -13.11 3.75 5.97
CA ALA A 367 -12.73 2.82 4.92
C ALA A 367 -13.81 2.71 3.82
N HIS A 368 -13.73 1.74 2.91
CA HIS A 368 -14.87 1.47 2.04
C HIS A 368 -16.11 1.05 2.85
N GLY A 369 -17.24 1.66 2.57
CA GLY A 369 -18.52 1.40 3.23
C GLY A 369 -19.62 2.34 2.76
N ASN A 370 -20.83 2.13 3.27
CA ASN A 370 -21.97 3.02 3.06
C ASN A 370 -22.30 3.77 4.36
N TYR A 371 -21.83 5.01 4.47
CA TYR A 371 -21.99 5.86 5.65
C TYR A 371 -23.23 6.79 5.59
N ASN A 372 -24.05 6.68 4.54
CA ASN A 372 -25.27 7.51 4.41
C ASN A 372 -26.34 7.19 5.46
N ARG A 373 -26.20 6.05 6.16
CA ARG A 373 -27.07 5.64 7.26
C ARG A 373 -26.81 6.38 8.57
N LEU A 374 -25.71 7.13 8.69
CA LEU A 374 -25.49 8.01 9.84
C LEU A 374 -26.64 9.02 9.94
N ASP A 375 -27.08 9.33 11.16
CA ASP A 375 -28.06 10.37 11.39
C ASP A 375 -27.48 11.77 11.15
N ASP A 376 -28.34 12.76 11.02
CA ASP A 376 -27.92 14.13 10.68
C ASP A 376 -27.21 14.84 11.83
N ALA A 377 -27.51 14.50 13.09
CA ALA A 377 -26.80 15.07 14.24
C ALA A 377 -25.35 14.60 14.26
N THR A 378 -25.10 13.31 14.01
CA THR A 378 -23.77 12.71 13.90
C THR A 378 -22.99 13.31 12.73
N LYS A 379 -23.61 13.50 11.56
CA LYS A 379 -22.97 14.19 10.42
C LYS A 379 -22.55 15.62 10.77
N VAL A 380 -23.40 16.36 11.49
CA VAL A 380 -23.10 17.73 11.96
C VAL A 380 -21.98 17.72 13.00
N ALA A 381 -21.97 16.76 13.92
CA ALA A 381 -20.93 16.60 14.92
C ALA A 381 -19.56 16.35 14.26
N ILE A 382 -19.49 15.45 13.26
CA ILE A 382 -18.27 15.21 12.48
C ILE A 382 -17.80 16.51 11.80
N LYS A 383 -18.69 17.24 11.12
CA LYS A 383 -18.35 18.52 10.47
C LYS A 383 -17.79 19.55 11.46
N SER A 384 -18.40 19.65 12.64
CA SER A 384 -17.95 20.54 13.71
C SER A 384 -16.57 20.13 14.24
N TRP A 385 -16.36 18.83 14.46
CA TRP A 385 -15.11 18.25 14.93
C TRP A 385 -13.95 18.52 13.95
N VAL A 386 -14.15 18.30 12.65
CA VAL A 386 -13.14 18.63 11.62
C VAL A 386 -12.81 20.12 11.66
N ARG A 387 -13.83 21.01 11.69
CA ARG A 387 -13.60 22.48 11.77
C ARG A 387 -12.74 22.90 12.96
N LYS A 388 -12.81 22.17 14.08
CA LYS A 388 -12.05 22.44 15.30
C LYS A 388 -10.59 21.96 15.26
N GLY A 389 -10.18 21.18 14.25
CA GLY A 389 -8.81 20.66 14.12
C GLY A 389 -8.70 19.15 13.94
N GLY A 390 -9.84 18.44 13.84
CA GLY A 390 -9.85 17.01 13.53
C GLY A 390 -9.39 16.73 12.09
N VAL A 391 -8.68 15.62 11.89
CA VAL A 391 -8.28 15.16 10.55
C VAL A 391 -9.14 13.97 10.16
N ILE A 392 -9.89 14.10 9.07
CA ILE A 392 -10.72 13.01 8.56
C ILE A 392 -10.15 12.44 7.27
N TRP A 393 -9.95 11.11 7.25
CA TRP A 393 -9.57 10.35 6.07
C TRP A 393 -10.76 9.52 5.60
N GLY A 394 -11.05 9.57 4.30
CA GLY A 394 -11.97 8.65 3.64
C GLY A 394 -11.32 8.01 2.42
N HIS A 395 -11.54 6.71 2.19
CA HIS A 395 -11.22 6.11 0.90
C HIS A 395 -12.41 5.33 0.33
N LYS A 396 -12.52 5.29 -1.01
CA LYS A 396 -13.63 4.66 -1.74
C LYS A 396 -14.99 5.12 -1.21
N GLY A 397 -15.70 4.25 -0.47
CA GLY A 397 -17.02 4.57 0.08
C GLY A 397 -16.98 5.66 1.16
N GLY A 398 -15.91 5.70 1.96
CA GLY A 398 -15.65 6.79 2.91
C GLY A 398 -15.38 8.12 2.20
N ALA A 399 -14.57 8.13 1.13
CA ALA A 399 -14.34 9.33 0.33
C ALA A 399 -15.63 9.83 -0.33
N LYS A 400 -16.44 8.92 -0.88
CA LYS A 400 -17.77 9.25 -1.42
C LYS A 400 -18.66 9.91 -0.36
N PHE A 401 -18.71 9.38 0.86
CA PHE A 401 -19.47 10.00 1.95
C PHE A 401 -18.98 11.41 2.25
N LEU A 402 -17.66 11.65 2.31
CA LEU A 402 -17.12 12.99 2.55
C LEU A 402 -17.54 13.98 1.44
N ALA A 403 -17.53 13.54 0.17
CA ALA A 403 -17.98 14.33 -0.97
C ALA A 403 -19.50 14.61 -0.90
N ASP A 404 -20.32 13.56 -0.68
CA ASP A 404 -21.77 13.67 -0.54
C ASP A 404 -22.16 14.64 0.61
N GLN A 405 -21.39 14.63 1.70
CA GLN A 405 -21.59 15.51 2.85
C GLN A 405 -21.02 16.92 2.67
N GLN A 406 -20.43 17.24 1.52
CA GLN A 406 -19.82 18.54 1.24
C GLN A 406 -18.67 18.89 2.20
N LEU A 407 -18.10 17.86 2.85
CA LEU A 407 -16.88 17.95 3.66
C LEU A 407 -15.66 17.98 2.75
N LEU A 408 -15.60 17.02 1.82
CA LEU A 408 -14.63 17.01 0.74
C LEU A 408 -15.22 17.80 -0.43
N LYS A 409 -14.55 18.89 -0.82
CA LYS A 409 -14.92 19.70 -1.99
C LYS A 409 -14.37 19.05 -3.26
N ALA A 410 -15.06 18.00 -3.70
CA ALA A 410 -14.71 17.25 -4.90
C ALA A 410 -15.97 16.70 -5.57
N ASN A 411 -15.97 16.70 -6.90
CA ASN A 411 -16.93 15.94 -7.68
C ASN A 411 -16.41 14.51 -7.89
N TYR A 412 -17.27 13.61 -8.37
CA TYR A 412 -16.92 12.23 -8.63
C TYR A 412 -17.76 11.65 -9.76
N LEU A 413 -17.18 10.69 -10.47
CA LEU A 413 -17.91 9.81 -11.37
C LEU A 413 -18.37 8.57 -10.61
N SER A 414 -19.68 8.31 -10.63
CA SER A 414 -20.22 7.06 -10.09
C SER A 414 -19.87 5.89 -11.01
N ARG A 415 -20.01 4.67 -10.47
CA ARG A 415 -19.84 3.45 -11.29
C ARG A 415 -20.79 3.42 -12.50
N ARG A 416 -21.98 4.03 -12.36
CA ARG A 416 -22.97 4.14 -13.43
C ARG A 416 -22.53 5.14 -14.49
N ASP A 417 -21.94 6.26 -14.09
CA ASP A 417 -21.47 7.28 -15.03
C ASP A 417 -20.34 6.71 -15.89
N VAL A 418 -19.36 6.02 -15.28
CA VAL A 418 -18.29 5.34 -16.00
C VAL A 418 -18.84 4.23 -16.91
N ALA A 419 -19.78 3.42 -16.43
CA ALA A 419 -20.41 2.38 -17.25
C ALA A 419 -21.17 2.94 -18.47
N SER A 420 -21.67 4.18 -18.38
CA SER A 420 -22.39 4.83 -19.49
C SER A 420 -21.49 5.24 -20.66
N ALA A 421 -20.17 5.26 -20.48
CA ALA A 421 -19.20 5.52 -21.54
C ALA A 421 -19.04 4.33 -22.51
N PHE A 422 -19.54 3.15 -22.16
CA PHE A 422 -19.48 1.96 -23.01
C PHE A 422 -20.59 1.99 -24.06
N ASP A 423 -20.23 1.73 -25.33
CA ASP A 423 -21.23 1.53 -26.37
C ASP A 423 -22.00 0.23 -26.14
N THR A 424 -23.32 0.35 -26.05
CA THR A 424 -24.25 -0.75 -25.81
C THR A 424 -25.19 -0.99 -26.99
N THR A 425 -24.95 -0.31 -28.11
CA THR A 425 -25.79 -0.39 -29.31
C THR A 425 -25.70 -1.78 -29.93
N GLY A 426 -26.86 -2.42 -30.14
CA GLY A 426 -26.94 -3.72 -30.83
C GLY A 426 -26.51 -4.93 -30.00
N LEU A 427 -26.20 -4.76 -28.71
CA LEU A 427 -25.92 -5.88 -27.82
C LEU A 427 -27.15 -6.78 -27.62
N THR A 428 -26.91 -8.08 -27.58
CA THR A 428 -27.89 -9.11 -27.28
C THR A 428 -27.81 -9.53 -25.82
N TYR A 429 -28.74 -10.37 -25.36
CA TYR A 429 -28.70 -10.90 -24.00
C TYR A 429 -27.42 -11.72 -23.72
N ALA A 430 -26.87 -12.39 -24.74
CA ALA A 430 -25.65 -13.20 -24.61
C ALA A 430 -24.41 -12.34 -24.31
N ASP A 431 -24.42 -11.05 -24.65
CA ASP A 431 -23.28 -10.15 -24.49
C ASP A 431 -23.22 -9.50 -23.10
N LYS A 432 -24.20 -9.78 -22.24
CA LYS A 432 -24.32 -9.14 -20.92
C LYS A 432 -23.11 -9.38 -20.03
N ASP A 433 -22.61 -10.61 -19.99
CA ASP A 433 -21.50 -10.98 -19.10
C ASP A 433 -20.17 -10.44 -19.62
N ASP A 434 -19.96 -10.43 -20.94
CA ASP A 434 -18.81 -9.77 -21.58
C ASP A 434 -18.80 -8.25 -21.29
N LEU A 435 -19.93 -7.57 -21.52
CA LEU A 435 -20.06 -6.15 -21.19
C LEU A 435 -19.77 -5.88 -19.71
N ALA A 436 -20.30 -6.71 -18.80
CA ALA A 436 -20.07 -6.56 -17.37
C ALA A 436 -18.60 -6.80 -16.98
N GLY A 437 -17.91 -7.71 -17.67
CA GLY A 437 -16.46 -7.93 -17.54
C GLY A 437 -15.67 -6.70 -17.99
N ARG A 438 -15.97 -6.16 -19.17
CA ARG A 438 -15.33 -4.96 -19.73
C ARG A 438 -15.55 -3.70 -18.89
N GLN A 439 -16.76 -3.54 -18.33
CA GLN A 439 -17.11 -2.43 -17.44
C GLN A 439 -16.43 -2.51 -16.06
N ARG A 440 -15.81 -3.63 -15.71
CA ARG A 440 -15.13 -3.82 -14.41
C ARG A 440 -13.64 -3.47 -14.53
N ILE A 441 -13.08 -2.95 -13.44
CA ILE A 441 -11.64 -2.99 -13.19
C ILE A 441 -11.38 -4.10 -12.17
N ALA A 442 -10.97 -5.27 -12.65
CA ALA A 442 -10.68 -6.44 -11.83
C ALA A 442 -9.22 -6.38 -11.34
N GLY A 443 -8.95 -5.45 -10.42
CA GLY A 443 -7.68 -5.34 -9.72
C GLY A 443 -6.47 -5.16 -10.64
N ALA A 444 -6.19 -3.93 -11.03
CA ALA A 444 -5.07 -3.57 -11.89
C ALA A 444 -4.25 -2.44 -11.25
N ILE A 445 -3.05 -2.22 -11.78
CA ILE A 445 -2.09 -1.25 -11.25
C ILE A 445 -2.07 -0.03 -12.16
N PHE A 446 -2.32 1.14 -11.59
CA PHE A 446 -2.36 2.41 -12.30
C PHE A 446 -1.29 3.37 -11.76
N ASN A 447 -0.71 4.18 -12.62
CA ASN A 447 0.27 5.19 -12.29
C ASN A 447 -0.42 6.52 -11.99
N THR A 448 0.09 7.21 -10.98
CA THR A 448 -0.32 8.56 -10.63
C THR A 448 0.87 9.51 -10.64
N SER A 449 0.66 10.76 -10.99
CA SER A 449 1.59 11.86 -10.72
C SER A 449 1.41 12.36 -9.27
N VAL A 450 2.52 12.69 -8.63
CA VAL A 450 2.59 13.08 -7.21
C VAL A 450 3.13 14.50 -7.07
N ASP A 451 2.47 15.35 -6.29
CA ASP A 451 3.08 16.58 -5.79
C ASP A 451 4.00 16.27 -4.59
N LEU A 452 5.32 16.23 -4.82
CA LEU A 452 6.32 15.91 -3.79
C LEU A 452 6.48 17.00 -2.71
N SER A 453 5.92 18.19 -2.91
CA SER A 453 6.00 19.29 -1.95
C SER A 453 4.92 19.23 -0.87
N HIS A 454 3.85 18.48 -1.11
CA HIS A 454 2.72 18.36 -0.20
C HIS A 454 3.09 17.50 1.03
N PRO A 455 2.74 17.88 2.28
CA PRO A 455 3.08 17.09 3.46
C PRO A 455 2.58 15.65 3.46
N LEU A 456 1.48 15.36 2.73
CA LEU A 456 0.97 14.00 2.56
C LEU A 456 1.86 13.09 1.69
N THR A 457 2.84 13.64 0.98
CA THR A 457 3.72 12.91 0.05
C THR A 457 5.19 12.94 0.47
N TYR A 458 5.53 13.56 1.61
CA TYR A 458 6.88 13.47 2.18
C TYR A 458 7.35 12.01 2.27
N SER A 459 8.65 11.76 2.05
CA SER A 459 9.32 10.47 1.77
C SER A 459 9.18 9.89 0.35
N LEU A 460 8.28 10.42 -0.49
CA LEU A 460 8.23 10.00 -1.89
C LEU A 460 9.35 10.69 -2.67
N ASN A 461 10.24 9.89 -3.23
CA ASN A 461 11.46 10.36 -3.89
C ASN A 461 11.33 10.47 -5.41
N ARG A 462 10.13 10.20 -5.95
CA ARG A 462 9.80 10.37 -7.36
C ARG A 462 8.37 10.88 -7.51
N ASN A 463 8.13 11.64 -8.57
CA ASN A 463 6.84 12.26 -8.87
C ASN A 463 5.80 11.29 -9.44
N THR A 464 5.99 9.97 -9.27
CA THR A 464 5.04 8.93 -9.70
C THR A 464 4.81 7.90 -8.61
N LEU A 465 3.59 7.41 -8.49
CA LEU A 465 3.22 6.40 -7.50
C LEU A 465 2.24 5.38 -8.11
N PRO A 466 2.60 4.08 -8.15
CA PRO A 466 1.68 3.01 -8.48
C PRO A 466 0.57 2.85 -7.43
N VAL A 467 -0.67 2.78 -7.89
CA VAL A 467 -1.89 2.64 -7.09
C VAL A 467 -2.63 1.39 -7.56
N PHE A 468 -3.08 0.57 -6.61
CA PHE A 468 -3.91 -0.58 -6.91
C PHE A 468 -5.38 -0.17 -7.05
N LYS A 469 -6.00 -0.50 -8.18
CA LYS A 469 -7.37 -0.10 -8.51
C LYS A 469 -8.25 -1.32 -8.74
N ASN A 470 -9.36 -1.38 -8.01
CA ASN A 470 -10.39 -2.44 -8.12
C ASN A 470 -11.82 -1.89 -8.12
N SER A 471 -12.00 -0.65 -8.58
CA SER A 471 -13.27 0.06 -8.60
C SER A 471 -13.26 1.11 -9.71
N THR A 472 -14.39 1.26 -10.41
CA THR A 472 -14.59 2.32 -11.41
C THR A 472 -15.06 3.64 -10.81
N TRP A 473 -15.44 3.68 -9.53
CA TRP A 473 -15.71 4.96 -8.86
C TRP A 473 -14.43 5.81 -8.82
N LEU A 474 -14.54 7.11 -9.15
CA LEU A 474 -13.42 8.02 -9.36
C LEU A 474 -13.74 9.41 -8.79
N LEU A 475 -12.81 9.99 -8.03
CA LEU A 475 -12.82 11.43 -7.77
C LEU A 475 -12.40 12.16 -9.04
N GLU A 476 -13.10 13.25 -9.36
CA GLU A 476 -12.69 14.15 -10.44
C GLU A 476 -11.59 15.09 -9.96
N LYS A 477 -10.70 15.47 -10.87
CA LYS A 477 -9.68 16.48 -10.59
C LYS A 477 -10.34 17.82 -10.25
N SER A 478 -9.91 18.44 -9.16
CA SER A 478 -10.38 19.77 -8.78
C SER A 478 -9.60 20.86 -9.52
N ASP A 479 -10.26 21.96 -9.85
CA ASP A 479 -9.59 23.16 -10.40
C ASP A 479 -8.94 24.01 -9.31
N ALA A 480 -9.26 23.77 -8.03
CA ALA A 480 -8.67 24.48 -6.92
C ALA A 480 -7.15 24.18 -6.83
N PRO A 481 -6.31 25.19 -6.58
CA PRO A 481 -4.88 24.99 -6.49
C PRO A 481 -4.51 24.19 -5.24
N PHE A 482 -3.46 23.37 -5.34
CA PHE A 482 -2.84 22.62 -4.24
C PHE A 482 -3.69 21.52 -3.58
N VAL A 483 -4.93 21.27 -4.02
CA VAL A 483 -5.79 20.25 -3.41
C VAL A 483 -5.62 18.85 -4.03
N ASN A 484 -5.16 18.77 -5.28
CA ASN A 484 -4.92 17.49 -5.97
C ASN A 484 -3.53 16.96 -5.61
N VAL A 485 -3.47 16.06 -4.65
CA VAL A 485 -2.20 15.49 -4.16
C VAL A 485 -1.71 14.37 -5.08
N LEU A 486 -2.64 13.55 -5.58
CA LEU A 486 -2.38 12.52 -6.59
C LEU A 486 -3.36 12.68 -7.75
N THR A 487 -2.85 12.60 -8.97
CA THR A 487 -3.65 12.59 -10.21
C THR A 487 -3.21 11.43 -11.08
N TYR A 488 -4.14 10.68 -11.67
CA TYR A 488 -3.81 9.64 -12.63
C TYR A 488 -3.14 10.23 -13.88
N THR A 489 -2.05 9.62 -14.36
CA THR A 489 -1.34 10.11 -15.56
C THR A 489 -2.15 9.89 -16.84
N ASP A 490 -1.79 10.53 -17.94
CA ASP A 490 -2.49 10.38 -19.23
C ASP A 490 -2.49 8.93 -19.77
N LYS A 491 -1.44 8.15 -19.46
CA LYS A 491 -1.36 6.71 -19.75
C LYS A 491 -1.21 5.94 -18.44
N PRO A 492 -2.31 5.76 -17.69
CA PRO A 492 -2.18 5.38 -16.30
C PRO A 492 -2.02 3.87 -16.11
N LEU A 493 -2.46 3.00 -17.02
CA LEU A 493 -2.35 1.55 -16.81
C LEU A 493 -0.87 1.10 -16.83
N LEU A 494 -0.40 0.52 -15.72
CA LEU A 494 0.93 -0.09 -15.57
C LEU A 494 0.88 -1.59 -15.77
N ALA A 495 -0.06 -2.28 -15.12
CA ALA A 495 -0.17 -3.73 -15.17
C ALA A 495 -1.61 -4.20 -14.90
N GLY A 496 -1.95 -5.36 -15.45
CA GLY A 496 -3.28 -5.96 -15.36
C GLY A 496 -4.21 -5.56 -16.50
N PHE A 497 -5.34 -6.25 -16.57
CA PHE A 497 -6.34 -6.03 -17.61
C PHE A 497 -7.26 -4.89 -17.20
N THR A 498 -7.49 -3.95 -18.11
CA THR A 498 -8.57 -2.98 -18.03
C THR A 498 -8.96 -2.58 -19.45
N ASP A 499 -10.26 -2.58 -19.75
CA ASP A 499 -10.78 -2.12 -21.04
C ASP A 499 -10.38 -0.66 -21.31
N ASP A 500 -10.03 -0.34 -22.55
CA ASP A 500 -9.54 0.99 -22.95
C ASP A 500 -10.51 2.11 -22.53
N VAL A 501 -11.84 1.87 -22.57
CA VAL A 501 -12.84 2.84 -22.11
C VAL A 501 -12.62 3.18 -20.63
N ASN A 502 -12.38 2.17 -19.79
CA ASN A 502 -12.08 2.40 -18.39
C ASN A 502 -10.72 3.08 -18.20
N VAL A 503 -9.69 2.74 -18.99
CA VAL A 503 -8.39 3.41 -18.93
C VAL A 503 -8.53 4.91 -19.24
N GLU A 504 -9.31 5.27 -20.26
CA GLU A 504 -9.60 6.65 -20.64
C GLU A 504 -10.36 7.40 -19.54
N GLN A 505 -11.36 6.79 -18.91
CA GLN A 505 -12.11 7.41 -17.81
C GLN A 505 -11.24 7.65 -16.56
N VAL A 506 -10.24 6.78 -16.32
CA VAL A 506 -9.31 6.94 -15.20
C VAL A 506 -8.25 8.01 -15.47
N ALA A 507 -7.84 8.20 -16.72
CA ALA A 507 -6.79 9.16 -17.09
C ALA A 507 -7.15 10.58 -16.65
N GLY A 508 -6.22 11.25 -15.96
CA GLY A 508 -6.40 12.63 -15.48
C GLY A 508 -7.34 12.79 -14.27
N ALA A 509 -8.03 11.74 -13.82
CA ALA A 509 -8.85 11.76 -12.62
C ALA A 509 -8.01 11.92 -11.34
N ALA A 510 -8.64 12.35 -10.24
CA ALA A 510 -7.94 12.47 -8.96
C ALA A 510 -7.78 11.11 -8.27
N GLY A 511 -6.56 10.79 -7.87
CA GLY A 511 -6.26 9.65 -7.01
C GLY A 511 -6.47 10.00 -5.53
N LEU A 512 -6.07 11.21 -5.12
CA LEU A 512 -6.19 11.71 -3.76
C LEU A 512 -6.35 13.22 -3.74
N ILE A 513 -7.38 13.70 -3.05
CA ILE A 513 -7.66 15.12 -2.80
C ILE A 513 -7.55 15.40 -1.31
N ALA A 514 -6.90 16.50 -0.96
CA ALA A 514 -6.79 16.95 0.42
C ALA A 514 -6.92 18.47 0.50
N HIS A 515 -7.69 18.97 1.46
CA HIS A 515 -7.78 20.41 1.73
C HIS A 515 -8.13 20.68 3.19
N SER A 516 -7.93 21.93 3.61
CA SER A 516 -8.32 22.42 4.92
C SER A 516 -9.84 22.52 5.03
N TYR A 517 -10.38 22.26 6.21
CA TYR A 517 -11.77 22.54 6.54
C TYR A 517 -11.83 23.13 7.96
N GLY A 518 -11.90 24.46 8.04
CA GLY A 518 -11.66 25.17 9.30
C GLY A 518 -10.19 25.02 9.73
N LYS A 519 -9.96 24.52 10.96
CA LYS A 519 -8.62 24.25 11.50
C LYS A 519 -8.13 22.83 11.24
N GLY A 520 -9.01 21.93 10.79
CA GLY A 520 -8.67 20.55 10.48
C GLY A 520 -8.58 20.31 8.99
N SER A 521 -8.55 19.04 8.61
CA SER A 521 -8.28 18.62 7.23
C SER A 521 -9.19 17.50 6.80
N VAL A 522 -9.59 17.53 5.53
CA VAL A 522 -10.40 16.50 4.88
C VAL A 522 -9.57 15.89 3.76
N ILE A 523 -9.42 14.56 3.79
CA ILE A 523 -8.58 13.81 2.86
C ILE A 523 -9.42 12.67 2.26
N GLY A 524 -9.55 12.67 0.93
CA GLY A 524 -10.31 11.68 0.17
C GLY A 524 -9.44 10.97 -0.83
N MET A 525 -9.42 9.62 -0.80
CA MET A 525 -8.70 8.80 -1.78
C MET A 525 -9.68 7.94 -2.60
N THR A 526 -9.46 7.88 -3.91
CA THR A 526 -10.26 7.08 -4.82
C THR A 526 -10.15 5.58 -4.51
N ASP A 527 -8.96 5.14 -4.12
CA ASP A 527 -8.59 3.73 -3.98
C ASP A 527 -8.15 3.41 -2.54
N ASN A 528 -7.98 2.12 -2.25
CA ASN A 528 -7.57 1.67 -0.92
C ASN A 528 -6.05 1.85 -0.75
N PRO A 529 -5.57 2.65 0.23
CA PRO A 529 -4.14 2.92 0.40
C PRO A 529 -3.34 1.72 0.92
N VAL A 530 -3.99 0.69 1.49
CA VAL A 530 -3.36 -0.40 2.24
C VAL A 530 -3.82 -1.78 1.76
N PHE A 531 -4.18 -1.88 0.48
CA PHE A 531 -4.78 -3.07 -0.13
C PHE A 531 -4.10 -4.38 0.30
N ARG A 532 -4.89 -5.26 0.93
CA ARG A 532 -4.52 -6.60 1.43
C ARG A 532 -3.24 -6.65 2.29
N GLY A 533 -2.83 -5.53 2.87
CA GLY A 533 -1.63 -5.44 3.72
C GLY A 533 -0.28 -5.59 3.00
N TYR A 534 -0.25 -5.73 1.67
CA TYR A 534 1.00 -5.85 0.89
C TYR A 534 1.30 -4.64 -0.01
N TRP A 535 0.42 -3.64 -0.03
CA TRP A 535 0.64 -2.43 -0.82
C TRP A 535 1.38 -1.35 0.00
N TYR A 536 2.70 -1.49 0.11
CA TYR A 536 3.59 -0.61 0.88
C TYR A 536 3.77 0.79 0.27
N GLY A 537 3.52 0.95 -1.03
CA GLY A 537 3.70 2.22 -1.74
C GLY A 537 2.75 3.32 -1.25
N THR A 538 1.44 3.10 -1.42
CA THR A 538 0.41 4.08 -1.06
C THR A 538 0.12 4.15 0.43
N SER A 539 0.51 3.14 1.21
CA SER A 539 0.22 3.10 2.65
C SER A 539 0.86 4.28 3.39
N ARG A 540 2.01 4.77 2.89
CA ARG A 540 2.68 5.98 3.39
C ARG A 540 1.75 7.19 3.44
N LEU A 541 0.85 7.36 2.46
CA LEU A 541 -0.09 8.48 2.40
C LEU A 541 -0.99 8.52 3.64
N LEU A 542 -1.43 7.35 4.11
CA LEU A 542 -2.25 7.22 5.31
C LEU A 542 -1.44 7.58 6.56
N SER A 543 -0.19 7.11 6.68
CA SER A 543 0.66 7.52 7.81
C SER A 543 0.98 9.02 7.79
N ASN A 544 1.23 9.62 6.62
CA ASN A 544 1.45 11.05 6.50
C ASN A 544 0.18 11.84 6.87
N ALA A 545 -1.02 11.33 6.58
CA ALA A 545 -2.26 11.94 7.04
C ALA A 545 -2.36 11.98 8.58
N LEU A 546 -1.91 10.91 9.27
CA LEU A 546 -1.94 10.83 10.73
C LEU A 546 -0.97 11.79 11.43
N PHE A 547 0.23 11.97 10.89
CA PHE A 547 1.25 12.81 11.53
C PHE A 547 1.28 14.24 10.99
N PHE A 548 0.94 14.43 9.71
CA PHE A 548 1.08 15.69 8.98
C PHE A 548 -0.25 16.23 8.44
N GLY A 549 -1.38 15.65 8.81
CA GLY A 549 -2.71 16.13 8.41
C GLY A 549 -2.98 17.60 8.77
N ASN A 550 -2.35 18.10 9.84
CA ASN A 550 -2.45 19.51 10.27
C ASN A 550 -1.23 20.37 9.87
N ALA A 551 -0.37 19.86 8.99
CA ALA A 551 0.87 20.53 8.58
C ALA A 551 0.76 21.25 7.22
N PHE A 552 -0.39 21.18 6.55
CA PHE A 552 -0.67 21.90 5.31
C PHE A 552 -1.88 22.81 5.48
N TYR A 553 -1.99 23.79 4.58
CA TYR A 553 -3.20 24.58 4.40
C TYR A 553 -3.50 24.71 2.91
N ALA A 554 -4.66 24.25 2.48
CA ALA A 554 -5.16 24.43 1.11
C ALA A 554 -6.64 24.80 1.16
N SER A 555 -7.02 25.87 0.47
CA SER A 555 -8.44 26.24 0.27
C SER A 555 -8.99 25.43 -0.89
N ALA A 556 -10.20 24.90 -0.74
CA ALA A 556 -10.95 24.30 -1.83
C ALA A 556 -12.13 25.17 -2.31
N ASP A 557 -12.30 26.35 -1.69
CA ASP A 557 -13.22 27.42 -2.13
C ASP A 557 -12.49 28.44 -2.99
#